data_AF-A0A3B9GZ31-F1
#
_entry.id   AF-A0A3B9GZ31-F1
#
_cell.length_a   1.000
_cell.length_b   1.000
_cell.length_c   1.000
_cell.angle_alpha   90.00
_cell.angle_beta   90.00
_cell.angle_gamma   90.00
#
_symmetry.space_group_name_H-M   'P 1'
#
loop_
_entity.id
_entity.type
_entity.pdbx_description
1 polymer ?
#
loop_
_entity_poly.entity_id
_entity_poly.type
_entity_poly.pdbx_seq_one_letter_code
_entity_poly.pdbx_strand_id
1 'polypeptide(L)' 'QAAVSVRLNDADGFMATGRASDPDTLVASAKAYLHAVNKLENRKAKRRAA' A
#
# COMPACT_ATOMS: atom_id res chain seq x y z
N GLN A 1 15.88 -13.36 -1.23
CA GLN A 1 14.46 -12.96 -1.11
C GLN A 1 14.32 -11.54 -1.67
N ALA A 2 13.26 -11.22 -2.40
CA ALA A 2 13.07 -9.90 -3.03
C ALA A 2 12.25 -8.98 -2.13
N ALA A 3 12.74 -7.77 -1.89
CA ALA A 3 12.04 -6.74 -1.13
C ALA A 3 11.48 -5.67 -2.07
N VAL A 4 10.19 -5.36 -1.95
CA VAL A 4 9.47 -4.40 -2.80
C VAL A 4 8.78 -3.34 -1.95
N SER A 5 8.78 -2.10 -2.43
CA SER A 5 8.09 -0.96 -1.84
C SER A 5 7.19 -0.29 -2.88
N VAL A 6 5.90 -0.19 -2.61
CA VAL A 6 4.91 0.45 -3.48
C VAL A 6 4.40 1.72 -2.81
N ARG A 7 4.42 2.84 -3.53
CA ARG A 7 3.81 4.11 -3.10
C ARG A 7 2.58 4.40 -3.96
N LEU A 8 1.45 4.66 -3.31
CA LEU A 8 0.22 5.08 -3.96
C LEU A 8 -0.06 6.54 -3.62
N ASN A 9 -0.46 7.29 -4.64
CA ASN A 9 -0.96 8.64 -4.50
C ASN A 9 -2.41 8.66 -5.00
N ASP A 10 -3.28 9.24 -4.20
CA ASP A 10 -4.71 9.31 -4.45
C ASP A 10 -5.11 10.74 -4.84
N ALA A 11 -6.16 10.87 -5.65
CA ALA A 11 -6.62 12.17 -6.14
C ALA A 11 -7.04 13.12 -4.99
N ASP A 12 -7.52 12.56 -3.88
CA ASP A 12 -7.93 13.30 -2.68
C ASP A 12 -6.74 13.73 -1.79
N GLY A 13 -5.50 13.59 -2.29
CA GLY A 13 -4.28 14.00 -1.60
C GLY A 13 -3.72 13.00 -0.58
N PHE A 14 -4.32 11.82 -0.47
CA PHE A 14 -3.82 10.77 0.42
C PHE A 14 -2.65 10.01 -0.20
N MET A 15 -1.58 9.82 0.58
CA MET A 15 -0.42 9.04 0.15
C MET A 15 -0.18 7.81 1.02
N ALA A 16 0.00 6.66 0.39
CA ALA A 16 0.29 5.38 1.04
C ALA A 16 1.61 4.79 0.60
N THR A 17 2.25 4.05 1.51
CA THR A 17 3.38 3.21 1.13
C THR A 17 3.22 1.86 1.82
N GLY A 18 3.33 0.80 1.03
CA GLY A 18 3.32 -0.59 1.45
C GLY A 18 4.65 -1.26 1.07
N ARG A 19 5.08 -2.23 1.88
CA ARG A 19 6.33 -2.96 1.69
C ARG A 19 6.08 -4.44 1.91
N ALA A 20 6.77 -5.29 1.18
CA ALA A 20 6.75 -6.73 1.38
C ALA A 20 8.05 -7.37 0.91
N SER A 21 8.35 -8.56 1.45
CA SER A 21 9.48 -9.39 1.04
C SER A 21 9.00 -10.80 0.74
N ASP A 22 9.33 -11.32 -0.43
CA ASP A 22 8.95 -12.66 -0.88
C ASP A 22 10.03 -13.24 -1.81
N PRO A 23 10.27 -14.56 -1.85
CA PRO A 23 11.18 -15.16 -2.83
C PRO A 23 10.77 -14.84 -4.28
N ASP A 24 9.47 -14.74 -4.55
CA ASP A 24 8.92 -14.36 -5.84
C ASP A 24 8.64 -12.84 -5.89
N THR A 25 9.24 -12.15 -6.86
CA THR A 25 9.12 -10.69 -7.01
C THR A 25 7.70 -10.23 -7.34
N LEU A 26 6.91 -11.03 -8.07
CA LEU A 26 5.52 -10.70 -8.38
C LEU A 26 4.65 -10.83 -7.14
N VAL A 27 4.87 -11.87 -6.33
CA VAL A 27 4.18 -12.05 -5.05
C VAL A 27 4.57 -10.94 -4.07
N ALA A 28 5.86 -10.57 -3.99
CA ALA A 28 6.32 -9.43 -3.19
C ALA A 28 5.64 -8.12 -3.63
N SER A 29 5.54 -7.90 -4.94
CA SER A 29 4.90 -6.70 -5.52
C SER A 29 3.41 -6.64 -5.19
N ALA A 30 2.69 -7.76 -5.34
CA ALA A 30 1.27 -7.86 -5.02
C ALA A 30 1.01 -7.62 -3.52
N LYS A 31 1.82 -8.22 -2.64
CA LYS A 31 1.73 -8.00 -1.19
C LYS A 31 2.00 -6.56 -0.81
N ALA A 32 3.05 -5.94 -1.36
CA ALA A 32 3.37 -4.53 -1.12
C ALA A 32 2.24 -3.59 -1.58
N TYR A 33 1.62 -3.88 -2.72
CA TYR A 33 0.46 -3.13 -3.22
C TYR A 33 -0.75 -3.26 -2.31
N LEU A 34 -1.13 -4.48 -1.90
CA LEU A 34 -2.22 -4.73 -0.94
C LEU A 34 -2.00 -3.97 0.38
N HIS A 35 -0.77 -3.98 0.91
CA HIS A 35 -0.45 -3.20 2.11
C HIS A 35 -0.62 -1.70 1.89
N ALA A 36 -0.23 -1.17 0.73
CA ALA A 36 -0.41 0.23 0.40
C ALA A 36 -1.89 0.61 0.31
N VAL A 37 -2.71 -0.19 -0.39
CA VAL A 37 -4.15 0.01 -0.53
C VAL A 37 -4.86 -0.03 0.83
N ASN A 38 -4.62 -1.06 1.65
CA ASN A 38 -5.23 -1.15 2.98
C ASN A 38 -4.92 0.07 3.85
N LYS A 39 -3.69 0.59 3.77
CA LYS A 39 -3.30 1.81 4.48
C LYS A 39 -3.96 3.06 3.90
N LEU A 40 -4.17 3.12 2.59
CA LEU A 40 -4.89 4.21 1.92
C LEU A 40 -6.36 4.25 2.36
N GLU A 41 -7.05 3.13 2.22
CA GLU A 41 -8.46 2.99 2.58
C GLU A 41 -8.72 3.28 4.05
N ASN A 42 -7.84 2.81 4.95
CA ASN A 42 -7.95 3.12 6.38
C ASN A 42 -7.85 4.64 6.65
N ARG A 43 -6.96 5.36 5.95
CA ARG A 43 -6.89 6.83 6.09
C ARG A 43 -8.14 7.52 5.53
N LYS A 44 -8.65 7.07 4.39
CA LYS A 44 -9.92 7.58 3.83
C LYS A 44 -11.08 7.33 4.80
N ALA A 45 -11.16 6.13 5.37
CA ALA A 45 -12.19 5.77 6.34
C ALA A 45 -12.12 6.67 7.60
N LYS A 46 -10.92 6.87 8.17
CA LYS A 46 -10.71 7.79 9.30
C LYS A 46 -11.12 9.23 8.99
N ARG A 47 -10.85 9.72 7.77
CA ARG A 47 -11.27 11.05 7.33
C ARG A 47 -12.79 11.18 7.23
N ARG A 48 -13.49 10.14 6.75
CA ARG A 48 -14.96 10.14 6.64
C ARG A 48 -15.67 10.05 7.99
N ALA A 49 -15.04 9.44 8.98
CA ALA A 49 -15.59 9.28 10.33
C ALA A 49 -15.36 10.49 11.25
N ALA A 50 -14.56 11.47 10.81
CA ALA A 50 -14.24 12.70 11.53
C ALA A 50 -14.98 13.89 10.90
#